data_AF-A0A958PET3-F1
#
_entry.id   AF-A0A958PET3-F1
#
_cell.length_a   1.000
_cell.length_b   1.000
_cell.length_c   1.000
_cell.angle_alpha   90.00
_cell.angle_beta   90.00
_cell.angle_gamma   90.00
#
_symmetry.space_group_name_H-M   'P 1'
#
loop_
_entity.id
_entity.type
_entity.pdbx_description
1 polymer ?
#
loop_
_entity_poly.entity_id
_entity_poly.type
_entity_poly.pdbx_seq_one_letter_code
_entity_poly.pdbx_strand_id
1 'polypeptide(L)'
;MKAEVVSLEKGPEVVLDSEADCVWLWIAPRSTPEPLEGIAFQRIDWELQGLLSRYLFEFGQGNSQHTTFLPSMKRLDIPYVAIDCQKNFDIDGFFSNVEGLQLERVFCLCETDEQVDFLKKAFSKLKVGKHLKKILVASDLNSQAFDSGIAS
;
A
#
# COMPACT_ATOMS: atom_id res chain seq x y z
N MET A 1 -5.92 14.45 3.96
CA MET A 1 -4.90 14.73 2.92
C MET A 1 -5.49 14.41 1.54
N LYS A 2 -5.03 14.97 0.43
CA LYS A 2 -5.56 14.58 -0.90
C LYS A 2 -4.67 13.52 -1.55
N ALA A 3 -5.29 12.46 -2.08
CA ALA A 3 -4.59 11.47 -2.90
C ALA A 3 -4.49 11.96 -4.35
N GLU A 4 -3.32 11.76 -4.96
CA GLU A 4 -3.05 12.05 -6.37
C GLU A 4 -3.23 10.77 -7.18
N VAL A 5 -4.02 10.85 -8.25
CA VAL A 5 -4.21 9.73 -9.17
C VAL A 5 -3.06 9.74 -10.17
N VAL A 6 -2.37 8.62 -10.32
CA VAL A 6 -1.25 8.46 -11.25
C VAL A 6 -1.57 7.40 -12.30
N SER A 7 -1.02 7.59 -13.50
CA SER A 7 -1.13 6.63 -14.61
C SER A 7 -0.10 5.50 -14.47
N LEU A 8 -0.50 4.30 -14.89
CA LEU A 8 0.35 3.09 -14.91
C LEU A 8 0.80 2.71 -16.32
N GLU A 9 0.77 3.64 -17.28
CA GLU A 9 1.17 3.40 -18.68
C GLU A 9 2.53 2.70 -18.85
N LYS A 10 3.46 2.89 -17.89
CA LYS A 10 4.80 2.28 -17.91
C LYS A 10 5.02 1.27 -16.79
N GLY A 11 3.95 0.79 -16.17
CA GLY A 11 3.98 -0.05 -14.99
C GLY A 11 4.06 0.74 -13.67
N PRO A 12 3.61 0.15 -12.55
CA PRO A 12 3.67 0.78 -11.23
C PRO A 12 5.10 0.94 -10.70
N GLU A 13 6.06 0.16 -11.19
CA GLU A 13 7.48 0.25 -10.83
C GLU A 13 8.04 1.64 -11.16
N VAL A 14 7.63 2.23 -12.29
CA VAL A 14 8.08 3.56 -12.73
C VAL A 14 7.59 4.67 -11.82
N VAL A 15 6.46 4.48 -11.13
CA VAL A 15 5.98 5.40 -10.09
C VAL A 15 6.91 5.38 -8.87
N LEU A 16 7.59 4.24 -8.65
CA LEU A 16 8.44 3.95 -7.49
C LEU A 16 9.94 4.01 -7.80
N ASP A 17 10.34 4.14 -9.06
CA ASP A 17 11.73 4.03 -9.54
C ASP A 17 12.67 5.10 -8.95
N SER A 18 12.12 6.22 -8.46
CA SER A 18 12.89 7.23 -7.73
C SER A 18 13.10 6.93 -6.24
N GLU A 19 12.48 5.87 -5.71
CA GLU A 19 12.38 5.59 -4.27
C GLU A 19 13.24 4.37 -3.89
N ALA A 20 14.53 4.62 -3.62
CA ALA A 20 15.52 3.57 -3.33
C ALA A 20 15.19 2.71 -2.08
N ASP A 21 14.36 3.21 -1.16
CA ASP A 21 13.98 2.55 0.10
C ASP A 21 12.45 2.30 0.16
N CYS A 22 11.90 1.68 -0.88
CA CYS A 22 10.49 1.32 -0.95
C CYS A 22 10.22 -0.13 -0.51
N VAL A 23 9.27 -0.30 0.41
CA VAL A 23 8.72 -1.61 0.75
C VAL A 23 7.36 -1.79 0.10
N TRP A 24 7.18 -2.93 -0.56
CA TRP A 24 5.89 -3.32 -1.13
C TRP A 24 5.17 -4.27 -0.18
N LEU A 25 4.04 -3.82 0.36
CA LEU A 25 3.20 -4.60 1.26
C LEU A 25 2.09 -5.27 0.46
N TRP A 26 2.15 -6.59 0.44
CA TRP A 26 1.08 -7.39 -0.12
C TRP A 26 0.02 -7.60 0.96
N ILE A 27 -1.02 -6.77 0.92
CA ILE A 27 -2.09 -6.75 1.94
C ILE A 27 -3.18 -7.78 1.64
N ALA A 28 -3.42 -8.08 0.37
CA ALA A 28 -4.42 -9.04 -0.07
C ALA A 28 -4.07 -9.60 -1.46
N PRO A 29 -4.46 -10.85 -1.77
CA PRO A 29 -4.35 -11.39 -3.12
C PRO A 29 -5.12 -10.55 -4.13
N ARG A 30 -4.55 -10.41 -5.33
CA ARG A 30 -5.14 -9.68 -6.46
C ARG A 30 -5.43 -10.64 -7.60
N SER A 31 -6.42 -10.28 -8.41
CA SER A 31 -6.88 -11.00 -9.59
C SER A 31 -6.04 -10.65 -10.82
N THR A 32 -5.52 -9.42 -10.87
CA THR A 32 -4.58 -8.98 -11.89
C THR A 32 -3.18 -9.56 -11.64
N PRO A 33 -2.44 -9.93 -12.70
CA PRO A 33 -1.07 -10.44 -12.55
C PRO A 33 -0.20 -9.43 -11.80
N GLU A 34 0.75 -9.94 -11.04
CA GLU A 34 1.67 -9.10 -10.27
C GLU A 34 2.50 -8.26 -11.25
N PRO A 35 2.57 -6.93 -11.08
CA PRO A 35 3.28 -6.07 -12.02
C PRO A 35 4.82 -6.18 -11.90
N LEU A 36 5.31 -6.90 -10.89
CA LEU A 36 6.67 -6.84 -10.37
C LEU A 36 7.72 -7.65 -11.15
N GLU A 37 7.65 -7.69 -12.47
CA GLU A 37 8.78 -8.15 -13.28
C GLU A 37 9.81 -7.01 -13.45
N GLY A 38 10.62 -6.70 -12.42
CA GLY A 38 11.77 -5.85 -12.72
C GLY A 38 12.58 -5.17 -11.62
N ILE A 39 12.08 -5.00 -10.40
CA ILE A 39 12.83 -4.23 -9.37
C ILE A 39 12.85 -5.00 -8.06
N ALA A 40 14.00 -4.99 -7.39
CA ALA A 40 14.26 -5.63 -6.11
C ALA A 40 13.53 -4.90 -4.96
N PHE A 41 12.20 -4.88 -4.98
CA PHE A 41 11.41 -4.45 -3.84
C PHE A 41 11.43 -5.56 -2.78
N GLN A 42 11.64 -5.18 -1.52
CA GLN A 42 11.39 -6.12 -0.44
C GLN A 42 9.87 -6.29 -0.32
N ARG A 43 9.36 -7.39 -0.90
CA ARG A 43 7.96 -7.75 -0.79
C ARG A 43 7.70 -8.38 0.56
N ILE A 44 6.72 -7.84 1.25
CA ILE A 44 6.31 -8.33 2.55
C ILE A 44 4.85 -8.75 2.46
N ASP A 45 4.61 -10.06 2.64
CA ASP A 45 3.27 -10.57 2.89
C ASP A 45 2.80 -10.04 4.24
N TRP A 46 1.87 -9.10 4.17
CA TRP A 46 1.34 -8.39 5.32
C TRP A 46 0.60 -9.36 6.24
N GLU A 47 -0.21 -10.25 5.69
CA GLU A 47 -0.96 -11.24 6.47
C GLU A 47 -0.01 -12.17 7.22
N LEU A 48 1.02 -12.70 6.54
CA LEU A 48 1.99 -13.62 7.12
C LEU A 48 2.86 -12.94 8.20
N GLN A 49 3.35 -11.71 7.98
CA GLN A 49 4.11 -10.98 9.01
C GLN A 49 3.23 -10.56 10.18
N GLY A 50 1.94 -10.32 9.93
CA GLY A 50 0.94 -10.08 10.95
C GLY A 50 0.69 -11.28 11.86
N LEU A 51 0.97 -12.52 11.42
CA LEU A 51 0.73 -13.73 12.23
C LEU A 51 1.66 -13.82 13.44
N LEU A 52 2.96 -13.50 13.28
CA LEU A 52 3.89 -13.53 14.41
C LEU A 52 3.52 -12.46 15.45
N SER A 53 3.15 -11.27 14.98
CA SER A 53 2.72 -10.21 15.90
C SER A 53 1.37 -10.53 16.54
N ARG A 54 0.43 -11.16 15.82
CA ARG A 54 -0.83 -11.70 16.37
C ARG A 54 -0.57 -12.75 17.44
N TYR A 55 0.33 -13.70 17.18
CA TYR A 55 0.72 -14.71 18.13
C TYR A 55 1.33 -14.08 19.40
N LEU A 56 2.27 -13.13 19.25
CA LEU A 56 2.83 -12.42 20.40
C LEU A 56 1.79 -11.59 21.17
N PHE A 57 0.76 -11.08 20.48
CA PHE A 57 -0.34 -10.32 21.05
C PHE A 57 -1.37 -11.19 21.81
N GLU A 58 -1.73 -12.34 21.24
CA GLU A 58 -2.65 -13.32 21.85
C GLU A 58 -2.10 -13.89 23.16
N PHE A 59 -0.77 -13.99 23.28
CA PHE A 59 -0.11 -14.40 24.53
C PHE A 59 0.35 -13.21 25.41
N GLY A 60 0.18 -11.96 24.96
CA GLY A 60 0.69 -10.75 25.60
C GLY A 60 -0.38 -9.66 25.75
N GLN A 61 -1.22 -9.77 26.78
CA GLN A 61 -2.10 -8.70 27.30
C GLN A 61 -3.02 -7.99 26.28
N GLY A 62 -4.02 -8.71 25.78
CA GLY A 62 -5.44 -8.37 25.91
C GLY A 62 -5.90 -6.92 25.69
N ASN A 63 -5.59 -6.30 24.55
CA ASN A 63 -6.33 -5.10 24.10
C ASN A 63 -6.80 -5.21 22.65
N SER A 64 -8.09 -5.45 22.47
CA SER A 64 -8.73 -5.59 21.16
C SER A 64 -8.57 -4.34 20.30
N GLN A 65 -8.00 -4.51 19.11
CA GLN A 65 -8.42 -4.01 17.78
C GLN A 65 -7.19 -3.80 16.88
N HIS A 66 -7.28 -4.29 15.64
CA HIS A 66 -6.30 -4.20 14.54
C HIS A 66 -5.17 -5.23 14.55
N THR A 67 -5.21 -6.10 13.54
CA THR A 67 -4.18 -7.09 13.24
C THR A 67 -3.56 -6.74 11.91
N THR A 68 -2.35 -6.18 11.96
CA THR A 68 -1.18 -6.54 11.15
C THR A 68 -0.09 -5.51 11.43
N PHE A 69 1.10 -5.98 11.79
CA PHE A 69 2.21 -5.12 12.19
C PHE A 69 3.38 -5.37 11.25
N LEU A 70 3.89 -4.31 10.62
CA LEU A 70 5.33 -4.09 10.60
C LEU A 70 5.63 -3.34 11.91
N PRO A 71 5.92 -4.01 13.03
CA PRO A 71 6.18 -3.32 14.28
C PRO A 71 7.54 -2.64 14.17
N SER A 72 7.56 -1.44 13.61
CA SER A 72 8.78 -0.67 13.53
C SER A 72 9.23 -0.21 14.91
N MET A 73 8.30 -0.06 15.87
CA MET A 73 8.57 0.48 17.20
C MET A 73 9.36 1.81 17.16
N LYS A 74 9.17 2.62 16.11
CA LYS A 74 9.97 3.83 15.81
C LYS A 74 11.46 3.58 15.52
N ARG A 75 11.82 2.37 15.10
CA ARG A 75 13.20 1.90 14.84
C ARG A 75 13.51 1.64 13.38
N LEU A 76 12.50 1.57 12.52
CA LEU A 76 12.67 1.42 11.08
C LEU A 76 12.24 2.72 10.42
N ASP A 77 13.12 3.28 9.60
CA ASP A 77 12.85 4.45 8.77
C ASP A 77 12.64 3.95 7.35
N ILE A 78 11.38 3.83 6.94
CA ILE A 78 10.99 3.35 5.62
C ILE A 78 10.10 4.43 5.03
N PRO A 79 10.66 5.44 4.34
CA PRO A 79 9.91 6.61 3.93
C PRO A 79 8.85 6.30 2.87
N TYR A 80 8.96 5.17 2.16
CA TYR A 80 8.12 4.84 1.01
C TYR A 80 7.50 3.46 1.14
N VAL A 81 6.17 3.40 1.01
CA VAL A 81 5.43 2.14 1.04
C VAL A 81 4.49 2.06 -0.15
N ALA A 82 4.56 0.95 -0.88
CA ALA A 82 3.56 0.55 -1.86
C ALA A 82 2.62 -0.48 -1.22
N ILE A 83 1.32 -0.38 -1.47
CA ILE A 83 0.31 -1.30 -0.94
C ILE A 83 -0.64 -1.78 -2.03
N ASP A 84 -0.96 -3.07 -1.96
CA ASP A 84 -2.06 -3.67 -2.73
C ASP A 84 -3.39 -3.40 -2.03
N CYS A 85 -4.21 -2.51 -2.59
CA CYS A 85 -5.46 -2.07 -1.96
C CYS A 85 -6.68 -2.89 -2.41
N GLN A 86 -7.52 -3.23 -1.44
CA GLN A 86 -8.82 -3.89 -1.64
C GLN A 86 -9.99 -2.97 -1.27
N LYS A 87 -11.20 -3.38 -1.68
CA LYS A 87 -12.45 -2.61 -1.47
C LYS A 87 -12.76 -2.28 0.01
N ASN A 88 -12.27 -3.09 0.95
CA ASN A 88 -12.48 -2.92 2.39
C ASN A 88 -11.20 -2.58 3.14
N PHE A 89 -10.24 -1.90 2.50
CA PHE A 89 -8.99 -1.52 3.15
C PHE A 89 -9.24 -0.60 4.36
N ASP A 90 -8.84 -1.07 5.56
CA ASP A 90 -8.89 -0.31 6.80
C ASP A 90 -7.74 0.71 6.86
N ILE A 91 -7.98 1.88 6.27
CA ILE A 91 -6.99 2.95 6.14
C ILE A 91 -6.57 3.48 7.52
N ASP A 92 -7.52 3.71 8.42
CA ASP A 92 -7.23 4.26 9.74
C ASP A 92 -6.36 3.28 10.55
N GLY A 93 -6.73 1.98 10.53
CA GLY A 93 -5.94 0.93 11.15
C GLY A 93 -4.54 0.80 10.55
N PHE A 94 -4.42 0.88 9.22
CA PHE A 94 -3.12 0.84 8.55
C PHE A 94 -2.20 1.99 9.01
N PHE A 95 -2.65 3.25 8.94
CA PHE A 95 -1.82 4.41 9.31
C PHE A 95 -1.47 4.44 10.80
N SER A 96 -2.34 3.94 11.67
CA SER A 96 -2.05 3.74 13.09
C SER A 96 -0.89 2.74 13.29
N ASN A 97 -0.93 1.61 12.56
CA ASN A 97 0.07 0.55 12.72
C ASN A 97 1.45 0.92 12.17
N VAL A 98 1.50 1.77 11.14
CA VAL A 98 2.76 2.19 10.49
C VAL A 98 3.28 3.55 10.99
N GLU A 99 2.67 4.15 12.02
CA GLU A 99 3.05 5.48 12.52
C GLU A 99 4.57 5.58 12.83
N GLY A 100 5.16 4.51 13.37
CA GLY A 100 6.58 4.47 13.71
C GLY A 100 7.54 4.41 12.51
N LEU A 101 7.04 4.16 11.29
CA LEU A 101 7.86 4.13 10.06
C LEU A 101 8.19 5.53 9.52
N GLN A 102 7.57 6.59 10.06
CA GLN A 102 7.73 7.97 9.58
C GLN A 102 7.47 8.12 8.06
N LEU A 103 6.49 7.37 7.55
CA LEU A 103 6.16 7.33 6.12
C LEU A 103 6.05 8.73 5.52
N GLU A 104 6.81 8.97 4.45
CA GLU A 104 6.73 10.20 3.66
C GLU A 104 5.79 10.05 2.47
N ARG A 105 5.76 8.87 1.84
CA ARG A 105 4.81 8.60 0.75
C ARG A 105 4.22 7.21 0.82
N VAL A 106 2.97 7.13 0.41
CA VAL A 106 2.24 5.87 0.25
C VAL A 106 1.70 5.79 -1.18
N PHE A 107 1.99 4.70 -1.87
CA PHE A 107 1.40 4.35 -3.14
C PHE A 107 0.40 3.22 -2.95
N CYS A 108 -0.85 3.43 -3.36
CA CYS A 108 -1.89 2.41 -3.31
C CYS A 108 -2.21 1.95 -4.72
N LEU A 109 -1.99 0.67 -4.99
CA LEU A 109 -2.34 0.05 -6.24
C LEU A 109 -3.67 -0.71 -6.09
N CYS A 110 -4.65 -0.32 -6.89
CA CYS A 110 -5.99 -0.88 -6.91
C CYS A 110 -6.22 -1.73 -8.16
N GLU A 111 -7.19 -2.62 -8.12
CA GLU A 111 -7.65 -3.35 -9.31
C GLU A 111 -8.69 -2.54 -10.11
N THR A 112 -9.48 -1.71 -9.44
CA THR A 112 -10.60 -0.98 -10.08
C THR A 112 -10.62 0.51 -9.78
N ASP A 113 -11.23 1.29 -10.68
CA ASP A 113 -11.42 2.74 -10.49
C ASP A 113 -12.37 3.07 -9.33
N GLU A 114 -13.31 2.18 -9.04
CA GLU A 114 -14.20 2.30 -7.88
C GLU A 114 -13.41 2.30 -6.56
N GLN A 115 -12.37 1.47 -6.48
CA GLN A 115 -11.46 1.44 -5.33
C GLN A 115 -10.63 2.74 -5.26
N VAL A 116 -10.15 3.25 -6.39
CA VAL A 116 -9.44 4.55 -6.44
C VAL A 116 -10.32 5.68 -5.91
N ASP A 117 -11.59 5.75 -6.33
CA ASP A 117 -12.52 6.76 -5.86
C ASP A 117 -12.91 6.60 -4.39
N PHE A 118 -13.02 5.36 -3.90
CA PHE A 118 -13.17 5.08 -2.48
C PHE A 118 -11.97 5.62 -1.68
N LEU A 119 -10.75 5.27 -2.08
CA LEU A 119 -9.52 5.71 -1.42
C LEU A 119 -9.39 7.23 -1.41
N LYS A 120 -9.66 7.91 -2.52
CA LYS A 120 -9.65 9.38 -2.59
C LYS A 120 -10.58 10.02 -1.55
N LYS A 121 -11.79 9.47 -1.41
CA LYS A 121 -12.76 9.95 -0.41
C LYS A 121 -12.29 9.67 1.01
N ALA A 122 -11.75 8.48 1.26
CA ALA A 122 -11.27 8.12 2.59
C ALA A 122 -10.04 8.93 3.02
N PHE A 123 -9.04 9.08 2.15
CA PHE A 123 -7.84 9.89 2.41
C PHE A 123 -8.15 11.36 2.67
N SER A 124 -9.20 11.90 2.03
CA SER A 124 -9.65 13.27 2.29
C SER A 124 -10.05 13.51 3.74
N LYS A 125 -10.53 12.46 4.43
CA LYS A 125 -10.98 12.48 5.83
C LYS A 125 -9.90 12.03 6.81
N LEU A 126 -8.86 11.35 6.31
CA LEU A 126 -7.78 10.80 7.12
C LEU A 126 -6.98 11.92 7.81
N LYS A 127 -6.80 11.76 9.12
CA LYS A 127 -5.81 12.52 9.91
C LYS A 127 -4.47 11.83 9.77
N VAL A 128 -3.62 12.37 8.90
CA VAL A 128 -2.31 11.80 8.60
C VAL A 128 -1.25 12.26 9.61
N GLY A 129 -0.24 11.42 9.85
CA GLY A 129 0.93 11.78 10.64
C GLY A 129 1.73 12.93 10.01
N LYS A 130 2.53 13.64 10.82
CA LYS A 130 3.27 14.84 10.41
C LYS A 130 4.25 14.62 9.25
N HIS A 131 4.69 13.39 9.05
CA HIS A 131 5.73 13.03 8.09
C HIS A 131 5.18 12.72 6.69
N LEU A 132 3.89 12.40 6.57
CA LEU A 132 3.30 12.00 5.31
C LEU A 132 3.13 13.20 4.37
N LYS A 133 3.89 13.20 3.28
CA LYS A 133 3.96 14.28 2.29
C LYS A 133 3.13 13.97 1.04
N LYS A 134 3.09 12.71 0.60
CA LYS A 134 2.36 12.32 -0.63
C LYS A 134 1.56 11.02 -0.48
N ILE A 135 0.38 10.97 -1.10
CA ILE A 135 -0.39 9.74 -1.29
C ILE A 135 -0.68 9.62 -2.77
N LEU A 136 -0.27 8.52 -3.37
CA LEU A 136 -0.49 8.18 -4.76
C LEU A 136 -1.48 7.02 -4.83
N VAL A 137 -2.41 7.07 -5.78
CA VAL A 137 -3.38 6.01 -6.03
C VAL A 137 -3.44 5.71 -7.53
N ALA A 138 -3.53 4.44 -7.89
CA ALA A 138 -3.66 4.01 -9.28
C ALA A 138 -4.51 2.75 -9.39
N SER A 139 -5.07 2.47 -10.57
CA SER A 139 -5.79 1.24 -10.88
C SER A 139 -5.13 0.48 -12.02
N ASP A 140 -5.17 -0.85 -11.99
CA ASP A 140 -4.67 -1.68 -13.09
C ASP A 140 -5.45 -1.49 -14.39
N LEU A 141 -6.73 -1.13 -14.32
CA LEU A 141 -7.53 -0.88 -15.53
C LEU A 141 -6.98 0.28 -16.36
N ASN A 142 -6.26 1.23 -15.75
CA ASN A 142 -5.54 2.28 -16.46
C ASN A 142 -4.23 1.79 -17.14
N SER A 143 -3.82 0.54 -16.93
CA SER A 143 -2.69 -0.09 -17.63
C SER A 143 -3.14 -0.93 -18.84
N GLN A 144 -4.39 -1.44 -18.86
CA GLN A 144 -4.86 -2.40 -19.87
C GLN A 144 -5.45 -1.79 -21.15
N ALA A 145 -5.54 -0.47 -21.25
CA ALA A 145 -6.09 0.18 -22.45
C ALA A 145 -5.17 0.13 -23.68
N PHE A 146 -3.94 -0.39 -23.57
CA PHE A 146 -2.97 -0.39 -24.68
C PHE A 146 -2.59 -1.77 -25.24
N ASP A 147 -2.85 -2.87 -24.54
CA ASP A 147 -2.50 -4.22 -25.05
C ASP A 147 -3.56 -4.84 -25.98
N SER A 148 -4.72 -4.20 -26.15
CA SER A 148 -5.73 -4.64 -27.15
C SER A 148 -5.56 -3.98 -28.54
N GLY A 149 -4.49 -3.19 -28.73
CA GLY A 149 -4.25 -2.42 -29.95
C GLY A 149 -3.33 -3.04 -31.00
N ILE A 150 -2.78 -4.25 -30.80
CA ILE A 150 -1.96 -4.93 -31.82
C ILE A 150 -2.20 -6.45 -31.75
N ALA A 151 -3.20 -6.94 -32.48
CA ALA A 151 -3.15 -8.19 -33.25
C ALA A 151 -4.53 -8.54 -33.82
N SER A 152 -4.84 -8.02 -35.01
CA SER A 152 -5.43 -8.75 -36.16
C SER A 152 -5.86 -7.76 -37.24
#